data_AF-A0A7Y4X9W7-F1
#
_entry.id   AF-A0A7Y4X9W7-F1
#
_cell.length_a   1.000
_cell.length_b   1.000
_cell.length_c   1.000
_cell.angle_alpha   90.00
_cell.angle_beta   90.00
_cell.angle_gamma   90.00
#
_symmetry.space_group_name_H-M   'P 1'
#
loop_
_entity.id
_entity.type
_entity.pdbx_description
1 polymer ?
#
loop_
_entity_poly.entity_id
_entity_poly.type
_entity_poly.pdbx_seq_one_letter_code
_entity_poly.pdbx_strand_id
1 'polypeptide(L)'
;MKDNDDFDYQAYTRETPPDPTKITRGPAARELRRAAAMLQQAVRIDPATLEQFRQLAGNGQSCEQLINQALQEWLAAQGLKEMVRTEMQAAVRQSLSAALQTGALSPIS
;
A
#
# COMPACT_ATOMS: atom_id res chain seq x y z
N MET A 1 10.88 31.81 -40.43
CA MET A 1 11.01 30.57 -41.23
C MET A 1 10.23 29.49 -40.50
N LYS A 2 9.35 28.76 -41.20
CA LYS A 2 8.55 27.65 -40.68
C LYS A 2 9.41 26.40 -40.85
N ASP A 3 9.92 25.84 -39.77
CA ASP A 3 10.54 24.52 -39.82
C ASP A 3 9.46 23.49 -39.50
N ASN A 4 9.04 22.81 -40.57
CA ASN A 4 8.23 21.61 -40.57
C ASN A 4 9.09 20.50 -39.97
N ASP A 5 9.07 20.34 -38.65
CA ASP A 5 9.70 19.21 -37.97
C ASP A 5 8.76 18.00 -38.04
N ASP A 6 8.51 17.51 -39.26
CA ASP A 6 7.80 16.26 -39.49
C ASP A 6 8.78 15.12 -39.20
N PHE A 7 8.94 14.81 -37.90
CA PHE A 7 9.83 13.76 -37.45
C PHE A 7 9.36 12.42 -38.03
N ASP A 8 10.12 11.88 -38.98
CA ASP A 8 9.81 10.61 -39.62
C ASP A 8 10.07 9.44 -38.67
N TYR A 9 9.06 9.13 -37.87
CA TYR A 9 9.04 7.99 -36.98
C TYR A 9 9.25 6.66 -37.70
N GLN A 10 8.90 6.56 -38.99
CA GLN A 10 9.09 5.32 -39.75
C GLN A 10 10.57 5.13 -40.12
N ALA A 11 11.25 6.20 -40.54
CA ALA A 11 12.69 6.17 -40.77
C ALA A 11 13.46 5.88 -39.47
N TYR A 12 13.12 6.57 -38.37
CA TYR A 12 13.79 6.40 -37.08
C TYR A 12 13.69 4.97 -36.54
N THR A 13 12.50 4.36 -36.57
CA THR A 13 12.29 2.99 -36.05
C THR A 13 12.93 1.91 -36.93
N ARG A 14 13.18 2.20 -38.21
CA ARG A 14 13.94 1.34 -39.11
C ARG A 14 15.43 1.36 -38.83
N GLU A 15 15.98 2.53 -38.48
CA GLU A 15 17.40 2.72 -38.16
C GLU A 15 17.73 2.32 -36.72
N THR A 16 16.79 2.49 -35.79
CA THR A 16 16.91 2.10 -34.38
C THR A 16 15.80 1.13 -34.00
N PRO A 17 15.86 -0.13 -34.48
CA PRO A 17 14.86 -1.12 -34.10
C PRO A 17 14.86 -1.29 -32.57
N PRO A 18 13.68 -1.25 -31.92
CA PRO A 18 13.61 -1.40 -30.48
C PRO A 18 14.14 -2.78 -30.09
N ASP A 19 15.07 -2.80 -29.15
CA ASP A 19 15.70 -4.01 -28.66
C ASP A 19 14.64 -4.98 -28.09
N PRO A 20 14.42 -6.15 -28.71
CA PRO A 20 13.37 -7.07 -28.30
C PRO A 20 13.58 -7.62 -26.88
N THR A 21 14.82 -7.60 -26.37
CA THR A 21 15.13 -8.05 -25.00
C THR A 21 14.65 -7.05 -23.94
N LYS A 22 14.46 -5.78 -24.32
CA LYS A 22 13.93 -4.71 -23.46
C LYS A 22 12.41 -4.58 -23.53
N ILE A 23 11.77 -5.23 -24.51
CA ILE A 23 10.32 -5.24 -24.67
C ILE A 23 9.72 -6.29 -23.72
N THR A 24 9.57 -5.93 -22.45
CA THR A 24 8.88 -6.80 -21.48
C THR A 24 7.36 -6.76 -21.74
N ARG A 25 6.87 -7.71 -22.54
CA ARG A 25 5.44 -7.96 -22.76
C ARG A 25 5.00 -9.16 -21.92
N GLY A 26 4.03 -8.95 -21.03
CA GLY A 26 3.44 -10.02 -20.22
C GLY A 26 2.62 -9.46 -19.04
N PRO A 27 1.76 -10.28 -18.42
CA PRO A 27 0.96 -9.88 -17.26
C PRO A 27 1.83 -9.37 -16.10
N ALA A 28 2.96 -10.01 -15.81
CA ALA A 28 3.91 -9.57 -14.78
C ALA A 28 4.51 -8.17 -15.06
N ALA A 29 4.84 -7.85 -16.32
CA ALA A 29 5.34 -6.52 -16.69
C ALA A 29 4.24 -5.44 -16.62
N ARG A 30 2.98 -5.80 -16.88
CA ARG A 30 1.84 -4.89 -16.67
C ARG A 30 1.59 -4.65 -15.18
N GLU A 31 1.73 -5.69 -14.36
CA GLU A 31 1.59 -5.61 -12.92
C GLU A 31 2.69 -4.76 -12.29
N LEU A 32 3.94 -4.90 -12.74
CA LEU A 32 5.04 -4.05 -12.31
C LEU A 32 4.81 -2.56 -12.67
N ARG A 33 4.34 -2.29 -13.90
CA ARG A 33 3.94 -0.93 -14.31
C ARG A 33 2.74 -0.41 -13.51
N ARG A 34 1.76 -1.26 -13.23
CA ARG A 34 0.57 -0.89 -12.46
C ARG A 34 0.93 -0.62 -10.99
N ALA A 35 1.78 -1.44 -10.37
CA ALA A 35 2.32 -1.20 -9.04
C ALA A 35 3.12 0.11 -8.98
N ALA A 36 3.99 0.35 -9.96
CA ALA A 36 4.72 1.61 -10.08
C ALA A 36 3.80 2.84 -10.28
N ALA A 37 2.69 2.68 -11.02
CA ALA A 37 1.70 3.73 -11.21
C ALA A 37 0.80 3.95 -9.98
N MET A 38 0.45 2.88 -9.24
CA MET A 38 -0.29 2.98 -7.98
C MET A 38 0.55 3.61 -6.86
N LEU A 39 1.87 3.55 -6.95
CA LEU A 39 2.82 4.22 -6.05
C LEU A 39 2.87 5.76 -6.21
N GLN A 40 2.23 6.34 -7.23
CA GLN A 40 2.21 7.81 -7.43
C GLN A 40 1.08 8.52 -6.66
N GLN A 41 0.70 8.04 -5.49
CA GLN A 41 -0.17 8.80 -4.60
C GLN A 41 0.66 9.80 -3.80
N ALA A 42 0.48 11.09 -4.10
CA ALA A 42 1.13 12.16 -3.36
C ALA A 42 0.52 12.26 -1.94
N VAL A 43 1.25 11.80 -0.94
CA VAL A 43 0.89 11.96 0.47
C VAL A 43 1.52 13.25 0.98
N ARG A 44 0.69 14.18 1.48
CA ARG A 44 1.19 15.37 2.18
C ARG A 44 1.57 14.98 3.61
N ILE A 45 2.84 15.16 3.95
CA ILE A 45 3.37 14.96 5.29
C ILE A 45 3.75 16.32 5.84
N ASP A 46 3.43 16.56 7.11
CA ASP A 46 3.83 17.78 7.79
C ASP A 46 5.36 17.94 7.82
N PRO A 47 5.91 19.14 7.60
CA PRO A 47 7.36 19.35 7.56
C PRO A 47 8.09 18.90 8.83
N ALA A 48 7.50 19.09 10.01
CA ALA A 48 8.14 18.69 11.27
C ALA A 48 8.19 17.16 11.41
N THR A 49 7.15 16.47 10.96
CA THR A 49 7.10 15.00 10.92
C THR A 49 8.11 14.45 9.91
N LEU A 50 8.21 15.07 8.73
CA LEU A 50 9.21 14.68 7.73
C LEU A 50 10.64 14.84 8.25
N GLU A 51 10.91 15.91 8.99
CA GLU A 51 12.21 16.16 9.59
C GLU A 51 12.57 15.09 10.65
N GLN A 52 11.60 14.64 11.44
CA GLN A 52 11.81 13.53 12.38
C GLN A 52 12.20 12.24 11.64
N PHE A 53 11.53 11.92 10.52
CA PHE A 53 11.91 10.75 9.71
C PHE A 53 13.31 10.89 9.12
N ARG A 54 13.72 12.10 8.71
CA ARG A 54 15.08 12.35 8.22
C ARG A 54 16.13 12.17 9.30
N GLN A 55 15.84 12.58 10.55
CA GLN A 55 16.74 12.38 11.68
C GLN A 55 16.88 10.90 12.06
N LEU A 56 15.83 10.12 11.87
CA LEU A 56 15.83 8.67 12.10
C LEU A 56 16.49 7.88 10.96
N ALA A 57 16.56 8.46 9.76
CA ALA A 57 17.23 7.87 8.61
C ALA A 57 18.76 7.87 8.81
N GLY A 58 19.30 6.74 9.28
CA GLY A 58 20.74 6.51 9.38
C GLY A 58 21.41 6.29 8.01
N ASN A 59 22.74 6.27 8.00
CA ASN A 59 23.54 6.01 6.80
C ASN A 59 23.16 4.66 6.17
N GLY A 60 22.46 4.70 5.03
CA GLY A 60 22.09 3.51 4.25
C GLY A 60 20.59 3.28 4.05
N GLN A 61 19.72 4.00 4.76
CA GLN A 61 18.27 3.92 4.60
C GLN A 61 17.70 5.28 4.17
N SER A 62 16.87 5.30 3.12
CA SER A 62 16.25 6.54 2.68
C SER A 62 15.07 6.92 3.59
N CYS A 63 14.82 8.22 3.72
CA CYS A 63 13.68 8.73 4.48
C CYS A 63 12.36 8.15 3.95
N GLU A 64 12.22 8.01 2.63
CA GLU A 64 11.05 7.43 1.97
C GLU A 64 10.87 5.94 2.32
N GLN A 65 11.97 5.18 2.44
CA GLN A 65 11.91 3.79 2.86
C GLN A 65 11.39 3.65 4.28
N LEU A 66 11.85 4.51 5.20
CA LEU A 66 11.35 4.54 6.58
C LEU A 66 9.86 4.91 6.64
N ILE A 67 9.45 5.92 5.88
CA ILE A 67 8.04 6.35 5.82
C ILE A 67 7.17 5.21 5.29
N ASN A 68 7.60 4.54 4.22
CA ASN A 68 6.86 3.41 3.65
C ASN A 68 6.75 2.25 4.63
N GLN A 69 7.84 1.92 5.34
CA GLN A 69 7.82 0.87 6.36
C GLN A 69 6.85 1.21 7.50
N ALA A 70 6.92 2.44 8.04
CA ALA A 70 6.03 2.88 9.10
C ALA A 70 4.55 2.83 8.67
N LEU A 71 4.25 3.20 7.42
CA LEU A 71 2.88 3.11 6.88
C LEU A 71 2.41 1.65 6.77
N GLN A 72 3.27 0.75 6.32
CA GLN A 72 2.95 -0.69 6.24
C GLN A 72 2.69 -1.29 7.62
N GLU A 73 3.55 -1.00 8.58
CA GLU A 73 3.40 -1.45 9.96
C GLU A 73 2.11 -0.89 10.60
N TRP A 74 1.79 0.38 10.35
CA TRP A 74 0.55 0.99 10.82
C TRP A 74 -0.68 0.31 10.22
N LEU A 75 -0.70 0.08 8.90
CA LEU A 75 -1.80 -0.62 8.23
C LEU A 75 -1.97 -2.06 8.76
N ALA A 76 -0.87 -2.78 8.98
CA ALA A 76 -0.89 -4.11 9.58
C ALA A 76 -1.45 -4.08 11.01
N ALA A 77 -1.06 -3.10 11.82
CA ALA A 77 -1.57 -2.92 13.17
C ALA A 77 -3.06 -2.54 13.20
N GLN A 78 -3.54 -1.74 12.24
CA GLN A 78 -4.98 -1.44 12.11
C GLN A 78 -5.77 -2.70 11.74
N GLY A 79 -5.28 -3.51 10.80
CA GLY A 79 -5.90 -4.79 10.44
C GLY A 79 -5.97 -5.75 11.63
N LEU A 80 -4.89 -5.86 12.40
CA LEU A 80 -4.84 -6.67 13.61
C LEU A 80 -5.81 -6.15 14.69
N LYS A 81 -5.88 -4.82 14.88
CA LYS A 81 -6.81 -4.21 15.84
C LYS A 81 -8.26 -4.52 15.52
N GLU A 82 -8.65 -4.43 14.25
CA GLU A 82 -10.02 -4.74 13.82
C GLU A 82 -10.32 -6.24 13.95
N MET A 83 -9.35 -7.11 13.69
CA MET A 83 -9.49 -8.54 13.91
C MET A 83 -9.69 -8.86 15.41
N VAL A 84 -8.84 -8.35 16.29
CA VAL A 84 -8.96 -8.53 17.76
C VAL A 84 -10.29 -7.99 18.27
N ARG A 85 -10.72 -6.82 17.78
CA ARG A 85 -12.03 -6.25 18.13
C ARG A 85 -13.18 -7.17 17.76
N THR A 86 -13.12 -7.76 16.56
CA THR A 86 -14.15 -8.66 16.06
C THR A 86 -14.21 -9.95 16.87
N GLU A 87 -13.06 -10.56 17.14
CA GLU A 87 -12.94 -11.76 17.97
C GLU A 87 -13.40 -11.51 19.40
N MET A 88 -13.04 -10.38 20.00
CA MET A 88 -13.49 -10.01 21.34
C MET A 88 -15.00 -9.81 21.39
N GLN A 89 -15.60 -9.18 20.37
CA GLN A 89 -17.06 -9.07 20.26
C GLN A 89 -17.73 -10.44 20.09
N ALA A 90 -17.14 -11.35 19.31
CA ALA A 90 -17.65 -12.71 19.15
C ALA A 90 -17.59 -13.51 20.47
N ALA A 91 -16.46 -13.45 21.18
CA ALA A 91 -16.27 -14.10 22.47
C ALA A 91 -17.25 -13.55 23.53
N VAL A 92 -17.44 -12.23 23.59
CA VAL A 92 -18.43 -11.61 24.49
C VAL A 92 -19.84 -12.07 24.16
N ARG A 93 -20.23 -12.09 22.87
CA ARG A 93 -21.54 -12.60 22.45
C ARG A 93 -21.74 -14.07 22.80
N GLN A 94 -20.72 -14.90 22.61
CA GLN A 94 -20.75 -16.33 22.97
C GLN A 94 -20.93 -16.50 24.47
N SER A 95 -20.18 -15.76 25.29
CA SER A 95 -20.30 -15.81 26.75
C SER A 95 -21.69 -15.36 27.24
N LEU A 96 -22.26 -14.31 26.62
CA LEU A 96 -23.59 -13.82 26.95
C LEU A 96 -24.67 -14.83 26.53
N SER A 97 -24.55 -15.43 25.35
CA SER A 97 -25.47 -16.49 24.91
C SER A 97 -25.39 -17.74 25.79
N ALA A 98 -24.17 -18.13 26.22
CA ALA A 98 -23.97 -19.25 27.12
C ALA A 98 -24.56 -18.98 28.51
N ALA A 99 -24.41 -17.75 29.04
CA ALA A 99 -25.00 -17.33 30.31
C ALA A 99 -26.53 -17.27 30.28
N LEU A 100 -27.12 -16.86 29.14
CA LEU A 100 -28.57 -16.86 28.93
C LEU A 100 -29.14 -18.28 28.80
N GLN A 101 -28.39 -19.22 28.21
CA GLN A 101 -28.80 -20.62 28.07
C GLN A 101 -28.63 -21.43 29.37
N THR A 102 -27.73 -21.01 30.27
CA THR A 102 -27.46 -21.71 31.54
C THR A 102 -28.36 -21.26 32.71
N GLY A 103 -29.33 -20.37 32.49
CA GLY A 103 -30.41 -20.14 33.46
C GLY A 103 -29.97 -19.44 34.77
N ALA A 104 -28.95 -18.58 34.75
CA ALA A 104 -28.52 -17.83 35.94
C ALA A 104 -29.36 -16.56 36.25
N LEU A 105 -30.64 -16.56 35.87
CA LEU A 105 -31.65 -15.59 36.31
C LEU A 105 -32.95 -16.36 36.61
N SER A 106 -32.95 -17.11 37.72
CA SER A 106 -34.21 -17.54 38.31
C SER A 106 -34.98 -16.27 38.74
N PRO A 107 -36.27 -16.13 38.39
CA PRO A 107 -37.07 -14.99 38.84
C PRO A 107 -37.24 -15.11 40.35
N ILE A 108 -36.84 -14.06 41.07
CA ILE A 108 -37.11 -13.89 42.50
C ILE A 108 -38.64 -13.91 42.65
N SER A 109 -39.16 -14.97 43.28
CA SER A 109 -40.54 -15.05 43.75
C SER A 109 -40.77 -14.15 44.95
#